data_AF-A0A1H8B480-F1
#
_entry.id   AF-A0A1H8B480-F1
#
_cell.length_a   1.000
_cell.length_b   1.000
_cell.length_c   1.000
_cell.angle_alpha   90.00
_cell.angle_beta   90.00
_cell.angle_gamma   90.00
#
_symmetry.space_group_name_H-M   'P 1'
#
loop_
_entity.id
_entity.type
_entity.pdbx_description
1 polymer ?
#
loop_
_entity_poly.entity_id
_entity_poly.type
_entity_poly.pdbx_seq_one_letter_code
_entity_poly.pdbx_strand_id
1 'polypeptide(L)'
;MAEVWNDERLKEFVQKTLGCVCPEEVFEKIEVGRHLVEGYSGELTRIVVGDKLLIYVARPDPGNNFADRADLVGLAGKTDRDANKYNRFRLVVAFSEGFTQKDHVSERFFKTFVTDEKMHLHFVSEKLL
;
A
#
# COMPACT_ATOMS: atom_id res chain seq x y z
N MET A 1 -10.80 5.59 -13.12
CA MET A 1 -11.78 4.48 -13.21
C MET A 1 -11.57 3.64 -11.97
N ALA A 2 -12.61 3.34 -11.18
CA ALA A 2 -12.45 2.58 -9.95
C ALA A 2 -11.90 1.19 -10.29
N GLU A 3 -10.74 0.84 -9.72
CA GLU A 3 -10.11 -0.45 -9.94
C GLU A 3 -11.01 -1.55 -9.39
N VAL A 4 -11.43 -2.47 -10.27
CA VAL A 4 -12.22 -3.64 -9.90
C VAL A 4 -11.23 -4.71 -9.46
N TRP A 5 -10.83 -4.64 -8.20
CA TRP A 5 -10.16 -5.74 -7.54
C TRP A 5 -11.16 -6.91 -7.45
N ASN A 6 -10.84 -8.03 -8.10
CA ASN A 6 -11.48 -9.30 -7.83
C ASN A 6 -10.50 -10.20 -7.05
N ASP A 7 -11.03 -11.23 -6.40
CA ASP A 7 -10.27 -12.04 -5.45
C ASP A 7 -9.07 -12.73 -6.12
N GLU A 8 -9.22 -13.21 -7.36
CA GLU A 8 -8.14 -13.84 -8.12
C GLU A 8 -6.99 -12.87 -8.43
N ARG A 9 -7.29 -11.68 -8.95
CA ARG A 9 -6.29 -10.65 -9.27
C ARG A 9 -5.60 -10.15 -8.00
N LEU A 10 -6.35 -9.99 -6.91
CA LEU A 10 -5.77 -9.59 -5.64
C LEU A 10 -4.86 -10.68 -5.07
N LYS A 11 -5.25 -11.95 -5.20
CA LYS A 11 -4.42 -13.09 -4.80
C LYS A 11 -3.11 -13.11 -5.58
N GLU A 12 -3.16 -12.98 -6.89
CA GLU A 12 -1.96 -12.89 -7.71
C GLU A 12 -1.09 -11.70 -7.33
N PHE A 13 -1.68 -10.53 -7.13
CA PHE A 13 -0.96 -9.34 -6.70
C PHE A 13 -0.24 -9.56 -5.35
N VAL A 14 -0.94 -10.08 -4.34
CA VAL A 14 -0.39 -10.30 -3.00
C VAL A 14 0.69 -11.39 -3.00
N GLN A 15 0.47 -12.50 -3.70
CA GLN A 15 1.39 -13.64 -3.70
C GLN A 15 2.55 -13.46 -4.68
N LYS A 16 2.28 -13.06 -5.92
CA LYS A 16 3.29 -12.97 -6.99
C LYS A 16 4.00 -11.61 -7.02
N THR A 17 3.28 -10.51 -6.80
CA THR A 17 3.87 -9.15 -6.91
C THR A 17 4.44 -8.67 -5.58
N LEU A 18 3.70 -8.84 -4.48
CA LEU A 18 4.19 -8.44 -3.15
C LEU A 18 4.96 -9.55 -2.42
N GLY A 19 5.00 -10.76 -2.97
CA GLY A 19 5.74 -11.90 -2.39
C GLY A 19 5.20 -12.37 -1.04
N CYS A 20 3.90 -12.23 -0.75
CA CYS A 20 3.33 -12.83 0.46
C CYS A 20 3.14 -14.34 0.28
N VAL A 21 3.57 -15.13 1.27
CA VAL A 21 3.25 -16.57 1.39
C VAL A 21 1.92 -16.81 2.12
N CYS A 22 0.97 -15.91 1.91
CA CYS A 22 -0.34 -15.92 2.55
C CYS A 22 -1.11 -17.20 2.15
N PRO A 23 -1.66 -17.98 3.10
CA PRO A 23 -2.45 -19.18 2.79
C PRO A 23 -3.77 -18.82 2.08
N GLU A 24 -4.39 -19.76 1.38
CA GLU A 24 -5.60 -19.46 0.59
C GLU A 24 -6.77 -18.94 1.44
N GLU A 25 -6.92 -19.48 2.65
CA GLU A 25 -7.96 -19.09 3.62
C GLU A 25 -8.00 -17.59 3.93
N VAL A 26 -6.87 -16.86 3.85
CA VAL A 26 -6.90 -15.41 4.13
C VAL A 26 -7.53 -14.61 3.00
N PHE A 27 -7.67 -15.19 1.81
CA PHE A 27 -8.31 -14.53 0.67
C PHE A 27 -9.83 -14.74 0.66
N GLU A 28 -10.39 -15.58 1.53
CA GLU A 28 -11.85 -15.72 1.68
C GLU A 28 -12.51 -14.46 2.25
N LYS A 29 -11.71 -13.60 2.91
CA LYS A 29 -12.17 -12.31 3.43
C LYS A 29 -11.28 -11.19 2.90
N ILE A 30 -11.81 -10.46 1.92
CA ILE A 30 -11.16 -9.31 1.32
C ILE A 30 -12.06 -8.09 1.46
N GLU A 31 -11.50 -7.00 1.98
CA GLU A 31 -12.17 -5.70 2.00
C GLU A 31 -11.37 -4.71 1.15
N VAL A 32 -12.02 -4.13 0.14
CA VAL A 32 -11.42 -3.14 -0.74
C VAL A 32 -12.24 -1.86 -0.67
N GLY A 33 -11.58 -0.73 -0.48
CA GLY A 33 -12.24 0.56 -0.45
C GLY A 33 -11.32 1.70 -0.82
N ARG A 34 -11.90 2.80 -1.28
CA ARG A 34 -11.19 4.07 -1.35
C ARG A 34 -10.88 4.53 0.08
N HIS A 35 -9.68 5.05 0.28
CA HIS A 35 -9.26 5.62 1.54
C HIS A 35 -8.84 7.07 1.35
N LEU A 36 -9.01 7.89 2.38
CA LEU A 36 -8.61 9.28 2.40
C LEU A 36 -7.69 9.46 3.59
N VAL A 37 -6.53 10.07 3.35
CA VAL A 37 -5.60 10.43 4.40
C VAL A 37 -5.50 11.94 4.41
N GLU A 38 -5.77 12.55 5.56
CA GLU A 38 -5.68 13.99 5.71
C GLU A 38 -4.27 14.49 5.34
N GLY A 39 -4.18 15.52 4.51
CA GLY A 39 -2.90 16.03 4.00
C GLY A 39 -2.32 15.27 2.80
N TYR A 40 -3.01 14.23 2.30
CA TYR A 40 -2.71 13.56 1.03
C TYR A 40 -3.92 13.64 0.09
N SER A 41 -3.72 14.23 -1.09
CA SER A 41 -4.78 14.45 -2.08
C SER A 41 -4.82 13.40 -3.20
N GLY A 42 -3.82 12.53 -3.28
CA GLY A 42 -3.75 11.51 -4.34
C GLY A 42 -4.70 10.35 -4.08
N GLU A 43 -4.86 9.48 -5.08
CA GLU A 43 -5.70 8.30 -4.93
C GLU A 43 -5.03 7.29 -3.99
N LEU A 44 -5.82 6.78 -3.04
CA LEU A 44 -5.42 5.75 -2.11
C LEU A 44 -6.50 4.66 -2.04
N THR A 45 -6.11 3.43 -2.33
CA THR A 45 -6.95 2.25 -2.10
C THR A 45 -6.49 1.56 -0.83
N ARG A 46 -7.42 1.31 0.09
CA ARG A 46 -7.21 0.46 1.27
C ARG A 46 -7.71 -0.94 0.96
N ILE A 47 -6.86 -1.91 1.20
CA ILE A 47 -7.15 -3.33 1.00
C ILE A 47 -6.80 -4.08 2.30
N VAL A 48 -7.73 -4.86 2.80
CA VAL A 48 -7.52 -5.77 3.93
C VAL A 48 -7.70 -7.20 3.45
N VAL A 49 -6.72 -8.05 3.74
CA VAL A 49 -6.75 -9.48 3.40
C VAL A 49 -6.73 -10.29 4.69
N GLY A 50 -7.80 -11.06 4.91
CA GLY A 50 -7.96 -12.03 5.98
C GLY A 50 -7.77 -11.47 7.38
N ASP A 51 -8.14 -10.20 7.60
CA ASP A 51 -7.94 -9.46 8.87
C ASP A 51 -6.49 -9.48 9.38
N LYS A 52 -5.51 -9.70 8.50
CA LYS A 52 -4.10 -9.84 8.88
C LYS A 52 -3.19 -8.90 8.11
N LEU A 53 -3.46 -8.69 6.82
CA LEU A 53 -2.60 -7.89 5.96
C LEU A 53 -3.34 -6.62 5.54
N LEU A 54 -2.81 -5.47 5.93
CA LEU A 54 -3.26 -4.17 5.47
C LEU A 54 -2.36 -3.70 4.34
N ILE A 55 -2.97 -3.32 3.22
CA ILE A 55 -2.26 -2.80 2.06
C ILE A 55 -2.88 -1.46 1.69
N TYR A 56 -2.04 -0.43 1.61
CA TYR A 56 -2.42 0.82 0.98
C TYR A 56 -1.78 0.90 -0.40
N VAL A 57 -2.59 1.10 -1.43
CA VAL A 57 -2.11 1.34 -2.80
C VAL A 57 -2.27 2.83 -3.09
N ALA A 58 -1.16 3.55 -3.07
CA ALA A 58 -1.08 4.95 -3.43
C ALA A 58 -0.77 5.09 -4.91
N ARG A 59 -1.54 5.92 -5.62
CA ARG A 59 -1.26 6.36 -7.00
C ARG A 59 -0.90 7.84 -6.98
N PRO A 60 0.40 8.17 -6.91
CA PRO A 60 0.86 9.54 -7.00
C PRO A 60 0.51 10.15 -8.36
N ASP A 61 -0.07 11.35 -8.34
CA ASP A 61 -0.16 12.14 -9.56
C ASP A 61 1.25 12.56 -10.02
N PRO A 62 1.58 12.50 -11.32
CA PRO A 62 2.90 12.86 -11.84
C PRO A 62 3.36 14.29 -11.47
N GLY A 63 2.42 15.19 -11.19
CA GLY A 63 2.68 16.57 -10.78
C GLY A 63 2.81 16.79 -9.27
N ASN A 64 2.63 15.76 -8.44
CA ASN A 64 2.65 15.88 -6.98
C ASN A 64 3.94 15.30 -6.38
N ASN A 65 4.45 15.93 -5.32
CA ASN A 65 5.60 15.39 -4.58
C ASN A 65 5.11 14.36 -3.54
N PHE A 66 4.91 13.12 -3.98
CA PHE A 66 4.52 12.04 -3.08
C PHE A 66 5.59 11.71 -2.05
N ALA A 67 6.87 11.91 -2.38
CA ALA A 67 7.94 11.73 -1.41
C ALA A 67 7.69 12.56 -0.14
N ASP A 68 7.12 13.76 -0.26
CA ASP A 68 6.81 14.61 0.90
C ASP A 68 5.67 14.12 1.79
N ARG A 69 4.92 13.13 1.34
CA ARG A 69 3.74 12.58 2.03
C ARG A 69 3.87 11.09 2.34
N ALA A 70 4.97 10.45 1.96
CA ALA A 70 5.15 9.01 2.14
C ALA A 70 5.14 8.58 3.62
N ASP A 71 5.74 9.39 4.49
CA ASP A 71 5.72 9.22 5.95
C ASP A 71 4.32 9.41 6.53
N LEU A 72 3.60 10.44 6.08
CA LEU A 72 2.22 10.72 6.48
C LEU A 72 1.27 9.59 6.09
N VAL A 73 1.36 9.08 4.86
CA VAL A 73 0.57 7.92 4.41
C VAL A 73 0.97 6.66 5.19
N GLY A 74 2.26 6.47 5.46
CA GLY A 74 2.74 5.38 6.30
C GLY A 74 2.23 5.47 7.75
N LEU A 75 2.15 6.66 8.34
CA LEU A 75 1.64 6.88 9.70
C LEU A 75 0.15 6.56 9.79
N ALA A 76 -0.63 6.95 8.78
CA ALA A 76 -2.04 6.57 8.67
C ALA A 76 -2.18 5.04 8.59
N GLY A 77 -1.40 4.38 7.73
CA GLY A 77 -1.39 2.93 7.59
C GLY A 77 -0.96 2.20 8.87
N LYS A 78 0.04 2.71 9.59
CA LYS A 78 0.44 2.19 10.90
C LYS A 78 -0.69 2.31 11.92
N THR A 79 -1.32 3.47 11.99
CA THR A 79 -2.42 3.75 12.93
C THR A 79 -3.61 2.81 12.67
N ASP A 80 -4.00 2.66 11.40
CA ASP A 80 -5.06 1.74 10.97
C ASP A 80 -4.71 0.28 11.30
N ARG A 81 -3.49 -0.15 10.98
CA ARG A 81 -2.98 -1.48 11.33
C ARG A 81 -3.07 -1.75 12.83
N ASP A 82 -2.58 -0.82 13.65
CA ASP A 82 -2.49 -1.00 15.10
C ASP A 82 -3.89 -0.96 15.75
N ALA A 83 -4.78 -0.08 15.29
CA ALA A 83 -6.16 0.02 15.77
C ALA A 83 -6.97 -1.25 15.49
N ASN A 84 -6.80 -1.83 14.29
CA ASN A 84 -7.50 -3.04 13.88
C ASN A 84 -6.73 -4.34 14.16
N LYS A 85 -5.55 -4.25 14.80
CA LYS A 85 -4.68 -5.37 15.16
C LYS A 85 -4.25 -6.24 13.97
N TYR A 86 -4.15 -5.65 12.78
CA TYR A 86 -3.60 -6.33 11.62
C TYR A 86 -2.11 -6.65 11.85
N ASN A 87 -1.61 -7.73 11.27
CA ASN A 87 -0.26 -8.21 11.49
C ASN A 87 0.80 -7.36 10.77
N ARG A 88 0.59 -7.02 9.49
CA ARG A 88 1.56 -6.26 8.68
C ARG A 88 0.86 -5.19 7.86
N PHE A 89 1.57 -4.09 7.66
CA PHE A 89 1.20 -3.02 6.75
C PHE A 89 2.16 -3.00 5.55
N ARG A 90 1.60 -2.86 4.35
CA ARG A 90 2.36 -2.67 3.12
C ARG A 90 1.87 -1.41 2.41
N LEU A 91 2.75 -0.43 2.28
CA LEU A 91 2.54 0.67 1.36
C LEU A 91 3.00 0.25 -0.03
N VAL A 92 2.10 0.29 -1.00
CA VAL A 92 2.38 0.08 -2.41
C VAL A 92 2.28 1.42 -3.11
N VAL A 93 3.37 1.84 -3.75
CA VAL A 93 3.39 3.01 -4.63
C VAL A 93 3.25 2.52 -6.06
N ALA A 94 2.06 2.69 -6.59
CA ALA A 94 1.74 2.47 -7.99
C ALA A 94 2.40 3.58 -8.81
N PHE A 95 3.32 3.23 -9.70
CA PHE A 95 4.06 4.22 -10.48
C PHE A 95 3.84 4.06 -11.98
N SER A 96 3.68 5.19 -12.66
CA SER A 96 3.70 5.28 -14.11
C SER A 96 5.14 5.44 -14.63
N GLU A 97 5.30 5.35 -15.95
CA GLU A 97 6.55 5.74 -16.60
C GLU A 97 6.87 7.22 -16.27
N GLY A 98 8.13 7.50 -15.93
CA GLY A 98 8.58 8.84 -15.51
C GLY A 98 8.50 9.14 -14.02
N PHE A 99 8.05 8.22 -13.16
CA PHE A 99 8.12 8.42 -11.70
C PHE A 99 9.55 8.33 -11.18
N THR A 100 10.12 9.47 -10.79
CA THR A 100 11.54 9.62 -10.37
C THR A 100 11.75 9.67 -8.85
N GLN A 101 10.68 9.67 -8.05
CA GLN A 101 10.76 9.93 -6.61
C GLN A 101 11.03 8.69 -5.75
N LYS A 102 11.31 7.51 -6.33
CA LYS A 102 11.42 6.23 -5.60
C LYS A 102 12.42 6.26 -4.44
N ASP A 103 13.59 6.84 -4.66
CA ASP A 103 14.64 6.90 -3.64
C ASP A 103 14.24 7.81 -2.48
N HIS A 104 13.67 8.98 -2.79
CA HIS A 104 13.19 9.94 -1.78
C HIS A 104 12.01 9.40 -0.96
N VAL A 105 11.09 8.69 -1.61
CA VAL A 105 9.98 7.99 -0.94
C VAL A 105 10.53 6.92 0.00
N SER A 106 11.49 6.12 -0.47
CA SER A 106 12.11 5.06 0.32
C SER A 106 12.83 5.63 1.53
N GLU A 107 13.69 6.63 1.32
CA GLU A 107 14.43 7.29 2.40
C GLU A 107 13.48 7.83 3.47
N ARG A 108 12.44 8.58 3.08
CA ARG A 108 11.52 9.18 4.04
C ARG A 108 10.68 8.15 4.79
N PHE A 109 10.19 7.13 4.09
CA PHE A 109 9.43 6.04 4.69
C PHE A 109 10.30 5.27 5.70
N PHE A 110 11.47 4.79 5.29
CA PHE A 110 12.32 3.99 6.17
C PHE A 110 12.91 4.80 7.31
N LYS A 111 13.26 6.08 7.11
CA LYS A 111 13.68 6.96 8.21
C LYS A 111 12.64 7.04 9.33
N THR A 112 11.35 6.99 8.97
CA THR A 112 10.24 7.08 9.93
C THR A 112 9.92 5.72 10.57
N PHE A 113 10.02 4.62 9.82
CA PHE A 113 9.55 3.29 10.25
C PHE A 113 10.66 2.25 10.44
N VAL A 114 11.94 2.64 10.48
CA VAL A 114 13.09 1.73 10.56
C VAL A 114 12.99 0.71 11.70
N THR A 115 12.34 1.08 12.81
CA THR A 115 12.19 0.21 14.00
C THR A 115 10.97 -0.70 13.94
N ASP A 116 10.10 -0.56 12.94
CA ASP A 116 8.86 -1.33 12.81
C ASP A 116 8.97 -2.31 11.63
N GLU A 117 9.42 -3.53 11.93
CA GLU A 117 9.61 -4.61 10.94
C GLU A 117 8.32 -5.02 10.20
N LYS A 118 7.15 -4.60 10.69
CA LYS A 118 5.84 -4.90 10.11
C LYS A 118 5.40 -3.84 9.10
N MET A 119 6.21 -2.81 8.87
CA MET A 119 5.99 -1.77 7.86
C MET A 119 6.85 -2.08 6.63
N HIS A 120 6.21 -2.30 5.48
CA HIS A 120 6.93 -2.54 4.23
C HIS A 120 6.52 -1.54 3.15
N LEU A 121 7.45 -1.23 2.25
CA LEU A 121 7.26 -0.38 1.08
C LEU A 121 7.51 -1.20 -0.18
N HIS A 122 6.62 -1.10 -1.16
CA HIS A 122 6.74 -1.71 -2.47
C HIS A 122 6.50 -0.66 -3.56
N PHE A 123 7.25 -0.75 -4.65
CA PHE A 123 6.98 0.01 -5.87
C PHE A 123 6.48 -0.95 -6.94
N VAL A 124 5.29 -0.69 -7.47
CA VAL A 124 4.67 -1.54 -8.49
C VAL A 124 4.29 -0.68 -9.69
N SER A 125 4.59 -1.16 -10.89
CA SER A 125 4.15 -0.49 -12.12
C SER A 125 2.63 -0.50 -12.18
N GLU A 126 2.00 0.62 -12.52
CA GLU A 126 0.53 0.68 -12.72
C GLU A 126 0.03 -0.36 -13.74
N LYS A 127 0.88 -0.80 -14.67
CA LYS A 127 0.54 -1.86 -15.63
C LYS A 127 0.31 -3.24 -14.98
N LEU A 128 0.70 -3.42 -13.73
CA LEU A 128 0.58 -4.66 -12.96
C LEU A 128 -0.53 -4.61 -11.90
N LEU A 129 -1.24 -3.48 -11.79
CA LEU A 129 -2.37 -3.27 -10.88
C LEU A 129 -3.67 -3.36 -11.66
#